data_AF-A0A1A7KP01-F1
#
_entry.id   AF-A0A1A7KP01-F1
#
_cell.length_a   1.000
_cell.length_b   1.000
_cell.length_c   1.000
_cell.angle_alpha   90.00
_cell.angle_beta   90.00
_cell.angle_gamma   90.00
#
_symmetry.space_group_name_H-M   'P 1'
#
loop_
_entity.id
_entity.type
_entity.pdbx_description
1 polymer ?
#
loop_
_entity_poly.entity_id
_entity_poly.type
_entity_poly.pdbx_seq_one_letter_code
_entity_poly.pdbx_strand_id
1 'polypeptide(L)' 'MKEFKIEGQPNLILEVVRALKYNSSGIGLRKLYDIKIERKSYFNNKIIFTAKEGREINTQHFFYLALDINLTIS' A
#
# COMPACT_ATOMS: atom_id res chain seq x y z
N MET A 1 0.79 1.15 -18.34
CA MET A 1 1.25 0.56 -17.06
C MET A 1 0.04 0.11 -16.25
N LYS A 2 0.11 -1.06 -15.59
CA LYS A 2 -0.94 -1.53 -14.68
C LYS A 2 -0.68 -0.96 -13.29
N GLU A 3 -1.73 -0.44 -12.65
CA GLU A 3 -1.67 0.17 -11.32
C GLU A 3 -2.57 -0.62 -10.36
N PHE A 4 -2.17 -0.73 -9.10
CA PHE A 4 -3.03 -1.18 -8.01
C PHE A 4 -3.40 0.01 -7.11
N LYS A 5 -4.66 0.10 -6.69
CA LYS A 5 -5.20 1.28 -6.00
C LYS A 5 -5.95 0.84 -4.76
N ILE A 6 -5.71 1.54 -3.65
CA ILE A 6 -6.50 1.43 -2.42
C ILE A 6 -7.08 2.81 -2.13
N GLU A 7 -8.39 2.87 -1.96
CA GLU A 7 -9.11 4.08 -1.53
C GLU A 7 -9.78 3.78 -0.18
N GLY A 8 -9.70 4.73 0.74
CA GLY A 8 -10.24 4.53 2.08
C GLY A 8 -10.14 5.75 2.98
N GLN A 9 -10.73 5.60 4.16
CA GLN A 9 -10.70 6.62 5.20
C GLN A 9 -9.25 6.98 5.60
N PRO A 10 -8.99 8.23 6.03
CA PRO A 10 -7.63 8.68 6.34
C PRO A 10 -6.89 7.80 7.36
N ASN A 11 -7.58 7.31 8.39
CA ASN A 11 -7.02 6.38 9.39
C ASN A 11 -6.56 5.05 8.75
N LEU A 12 -7.37 4.46 7.87
CA LEU A 12 -6.99 3.22 7.17
C LEU A 12 -5.78 3.44 6.27
N ILE A 13 -5.74 4.56 5.53
CA ILE A 13 -4.59 4.91 4.70
C ILE A 13 -3.35 5.15 5.55
N LEU A 14 -3.48 5.74 6.75
CA LEU A 14 -2.35 5.90 7.68
C LEU A 14 -1.80 4.56 8.16
N GLU A 15 -2.65 3.57 8.43
CA GLU A 15 -2.19 2.22 8.78
C GLU A 15 -1.44 1.55 7.64
N VAL A 16 -1.92 1.70 6.39
CA VAL A 16 -1.19 1.23 5.21
C VAL A 16 0.17 1.93 5.10
N VAL A 17 0.24 3.25 5.33
CA VAL A 17 1.50 4.01 5.30
C VAL A 17 2.46 3.56 6.40
N ARG A 18 1.97 3.27 7.60
CA ARG A 18 2.77 2.72 8.70
C ARG A 18 3.36 1.36 8.31
N ALA A 19 2.54 0.44 7.81
CA ALA A 19 3.02 -0.87 7.38
C ALA A 19 4.05 -0.77 6.25
N LEU A 20 3.85 0.14 5.28
CA LEU A 20 4.84 0.42 4.23
C LEU A 20 6.18 0.91 4.78
N LYS A 21 6.19 1.56 5.95
CA LYS A 21 7.40 2.11 6.56
C LYS A 21 8.12 1.11 7.47
N TYR A 22 7.38 0.29 8.21
CA TYR A 22 7.93 -0.47 9.33
C TYR A 22 7.80 -1.98 9.22
N ASN A 23 6.90 -2.50 8.36
CA ASN A 23 6.68 -3.94 8.26
C ASN A 23 7.52 -4.53 7.12
N SER A 24 7.91 -5.80 7.26
CA SER A 24 8.76 -6.51 6.29
C SER A 24 8.12 -6.55 4.89
N SER A 25 6.82 -6.86 4.80
CA SER A 25 6.10 -6.85 3.52
C SER A 25 6.08 -5.44 2.90
N GLY A 26 5.85 -4.42 3.72
CA GLY A 26 5.81 -3.03 3.29
C GLY A 26 7.14 -2.51 2.75
N ILE A 27 8.24 -2.84 3.43
CA ILE A 27 9.60 -2.56 2.94
C ILE A 27 9.85 -3.26 1.61
N GLY A 28 9.38 -4.50 1.46
CA GLY A 28 9.41 -5.23 0.19
C GLY A 28 8.65 -4.51 -0.92
N LEU A 29 7.41 -4.11 -0.67
CA LEU A 29 6.56 -3.37 -1.62
C LEU A 29 7.25 -2.08 -2.11
N ARG A 30 7.90 -1.31 -1.23
CA ARG A 30 8.62 -0.08 -1.64
C ARG A 30 9.79 -0.33 -2.59
N LYS A 31 10.39 -1.52 -2.56
CA LYS A 31 11.42 -1.91 -3.54
C LYS A 31 10.80 -2.25 -4.90
N LEU A 32 9.63 -2.87 -4.90
CA LEU A 32 8.96 -3.41 -6.09
C LEU A 32 8.10 -2.39 -6.83
N TYR A 33 7.53 -1.42 -6.11
CA TYR A 33 6.53 -0.49 -6.63
C TYR A 33 6.89 0.96 -6.31
N ASP A 34 6.56 1.85 -7.22
CA ASP A 34 6.45 3.28 -6.94
C ASP A 34 5.10 3.56 -6.27
N ILE A 35 5.11 4.43 -5.27
CA ILE A 35 3.96 4.66 -4.40
C ILE A 35 3.61 6.13 -4.40
N LYS A 36 2.36 6.45 -4.71
CA LYS A 36 1.81 7.80 -4.66
C LYS A 36 0.61 7.84 -3.72
N ILE A 37 0.58 8.83 -2.83
CA ILE A 37 -0.56 9.08 -1.94
C ILE A 37 -1.24 10.37 -2.41
N GLU A 38 -2.55 10.30 -2.62
CA GLU A 38 -3.39 11.43 -3.02
C GLU A 38 -4.47 11.65 -1.96
N ARG A 39 -4.56 12.88 -1.45
CA ARG A 39 -5.72 13.32 -0.68
C ARG A 39 -6.86 13.60 -1.66
N LYS A 40 -7.93 12.80 -1.62
CA LYS A 40 -9.10 13.00 -2.51
C LYS A 40 -10.11 13.93 -1.88
N SER A 41 -10.39 13.76 -0.60
CA SER A 41 -11.29 14.62 0.17
C SER A 41 -10.88 14.65 1.65
N TYR A 42 -11.72 15.25 2.50
CA TYR A 42 -11.54 15.15 3.95
C TYR A 42 -11.75 13.71 4.47
N PHE A 43 -12.67 12.96 3.85
CA PHE A 43 -13.09 11.64 4.30
C PHE A 43 -12.47 10.48 3.51
N ASN A 44 -11.79 10.77 2.40
CA ASN A 44 -11.25 9.75 1.52
C ASN A 44 -9.87 10.11 0.99
N ASN A 45 -8.95 9.16 1.08
CA ASN A 45 -7.59 9.24 0.58
C ASN A 45 -7.33 8.04 -0.32
N LYS A 46 -6.40 8.19 -1.26
CA LYS A 46 -6.02 7.15 -2.20
C LYS A 46 -4.52 6.88 -2.12
N ILE A 47 -4.13 5.62 -2.16
CA ILE A 47 -2.77 5.18 -2.41
C ILE A 47 -2.72 4.40 -3.73
N ILE A 48 -1.75 4.74 -4.57
CA ILE A 48 -1.53 4.14 -5.88
C ILE A 48 -0.17 3.44 -5.84
N PHE A 49 -0.16 2.20 -6.29
CA PHE A 49 1.02 1.38 -6.47
C PHE A 49 1.22 1.11 -7.95
N THR A 50 2.42 1.40 -8.41
CA THR A 50 2.79 1.28 -9.81
C THR A 50 4.01 0.37 -9.89
N ALA A 51 3.92 -0.73 -10.63
CA ALA A 51 5.06 -1.62 -10.81
C ALA A 51 6.22 -0.87 -11.48
N LYS A 52 7.41 -0.96 -10.89
CA LYS A 52 8.63 -0.44 -11.52
C LYS A 52 8.94 -1.19 -12.81
N GLU A 53 9.73 -0.59 -13.70
CA GLU A 53 10.02 -1.14 -15.02
C GLU A 53 10.42 -2.63 -15.00
N GLY A 54 9.87 -3.39 -15.96
CA GLY A 54 10.09 -4.83 -16.08
C GLY A 54 9.36 -5.70 -15.07
N ARG A 55 8.52 -5.13 -14.18
CA ARG A 55 7.72 -5.87 -13.20
C ARG A 55 6.23 -5.81 -13.50
N GLU A 56 5.51 -6.81 -13.01
CA GLU A 56 4.05 -6.86 -13.04
C GLU A 56 3.44 -6.65 -11.64
N ILE A 57 2.18 -6.21 -11.62
CA ILE A 57 1.39 -6.18 -10.39
C ILE A 57 1.12 -7.63 -9.95
N ASN A 58 1.62 -8.01 -8.77
CA ASN A 58 1.25 -9.25 -8.11
C ASN A 58 0.37 -8.95 -6.89
N THR A 59 -0.87 -9.42 -6.92
CA THR A 59 -1.88 -9.21 -5.87
C THR A 59 -1.49 -9.84 -4.53
N GLN A 60 -0.70 -10.92 -4.53
CA GLN A 60 -0.23 -11.59 -3.32
C GLN A 60 0.62 -10.66 -2.45
N HIS A 61 1.40 -9.76 -3.04
CA HIS A 61 2.21 -8.80 -2.29
C HIS A 61 1.34 -7.90 -1.39
N PHE A 62 0.15 -7.52 -1.86
CA PHE A 62 -0.79 -6.68 -1.12
C PHE A 62 -1.57 -7.47 -0.06
N PHE A 63 -1.82 -8.76 -0.32
CA PHE A 63 -2.39 -9.67 0.68
C PHE A 63 -1.46 -9.82 1.89
N TYR A 64 -0.16 -10.02 1.68
CA TYR A 64 0.82 -10.09 2.77
C TYR A 64 0.93 -8.77 3.55
N LEU A 65 0.81 -7.62 2.88
CA LEU A 65 0.75 -6.32 3.57
C LEU A 65 -0.46 -6.24 4.51
N ALA A 66 -1.63 -6.70 4.06
CA ALA A 66 -2.83 -6.70 4.87
C ALA A 66 -2.70 -7.62 6.09
N LEU A 67 -2.07 -8.79 5.93
CA LEU A 67 -1.79 -9.69 7.05
C LEU A 67 -0.87 -9.04 8.10
N ASP A 68 0.22 -8.41 7.68
CA ASP A 68 1.14 -7.73 8.59
C ASP A 68 0.46 -6.56 9.34
N ILE A 69 -0.46 -5.83 8.69
CA ILE A 69 -1.27 -4.80 9.35
C ILE A 69 -2.14 -5.42 10.45
N ASN A 70 -2.82 -6.54 10.17
CA ASN A 70 -3.72 -7.17 11.11
C ASN A 70 -2.99 -7.75 12.34
N LEU A 71 -1.79 -8.31 12.14
CA LEU A 71 -0.92 -8.81 13.21
C LEU A 71 -0.38 -7.71 14.14
N THR A 72 -0.40 -6.45 13.71
CA THR A 72 0.08 -5.32 14.52
C THR A 72 -1.03 -4.72 15.40
N ILE A 73 -2.29 -5.02 15.08
CA ILE A 73 -3.49 -4.51 15.75
C ILE A 73 -4.05 -5.54 16.76
N SER A 74 -3.55 -6.78 16.72
CA SER A 74 -3.88 -7.86 17.66
C SER A 74 -2.92 -7.92 18.85
#